data_AF-A0A946GDU5-F1
#
_entry.id   AF-A0A946GDU5-F1
#
_cell.length_a   1.000
_cell.length_b   1.000
_cell.length_c   1.000
_cell.angle_alpha   90.00
_cell.angle_beta   90.00
_cell.angle_gamma   90.00
#
_symmetry.space_group_name_H-M   'P 1'
#
loop_
_entity.id
_entity.type
_entity.pdbx_description
1 polymer ?
#
loop_
_entity_poly.entity_id
_entity_poly.type
_entity_poly.pdbx_seq_one_letter_code
_entity_poly.pdbx_strand_id
1 'polypeptide(L)'
;MTTAEATTPDSASHTVPLIARLPKRRDFLRIAAAKRRWAAPGLVLQTAPIPDGAEMRAGTIRVGFTATRKIGNAVVRNRARRRLRAAVREIIPARARPDLDYVLIARATTGARNYAALRDDLVTALDRCDALVRDKGNQA
;
A
#
# COMPACT_ATOMS: atom_id res chain seq x y z
N MET A 1 -34.25 42.61 -7.86
CA MET A 1 -33.22 42.94 -6.84
C MET A 1 -33.17 41.74 -5.90
N THR A 2 -32.16 40.88 -5.81
CA THR A 2 -30.77 40.87 -6.29
C THR A 2 -30.26 39.42 -6.14
N THR A 3 -29.65 38.88 -7.21
CA THR A 3 -28.50 37.93 -7.32
C THR A 3 -28.47 36.65 -6.46
N ALA A 4 -28.54 35.43 -7.05
CA ALA A 4 -27.42 34.57 -7.52
C ALA A 4 -26.41 34.22 -6.40
N GLU A 5 -25.91 33.00 -6.20
CA GLU A 5 -25.37 32.07 -7.19
C GLU A 5 -25.13 30.71 -6.51
N ALA A 6 -25.26 29.65 -7.29
CA ALA A 6 -24.84 28.30 -6.92
C ALA A 6 -23.33 28.25 -6.65
N THR A 7 -22.90 27.47 -5.65
CA THR A 7 -21.60 26.78 -5.69
C THR A 7 -21.73 25.46 -4.94
N THR A 8 -22.05 24.44 -5.72
CA THR A 8 -21.75 23.03 -5.46
C THR A 8 -20.31 22.91 -4.96
N PRO A 9 -20.01 22.23 -3.82
CA PRO A 9 -18.69 21.66 -3.67
C PRO A 9 -18.63 20.49 -4.66
N ASP A 10 -17.94 20.77 -5.77
CA ASP A 10 -17.52 19.82 -6.79
C ASP A 10 -16.98 18.56 -6.09
N SER A 11 -17.83 17.53 -6.09
CA SER A 11 -17.49 16.20 -5.65
C SER A 11 -16.63 15.58 -6.74
N ALA A 12 -15.38 16.08 -6.85
CA ALA A 12 -14.32 15.41 -7.56
C ALA A 12 -14.32 13.98 -7.02
N SER A 13 -14.77 13.06 -7.87
CA SER A 13 -15.09 11.69 -7.51
C SER A 13 -13.79 10.97 -7.15
N HIS A 14 -13.34 11.13 -5.91
CA HIS A 14 -12.27 10.37 -5.30
C HIS A 14 -12.80 8.95 -5.15
N THR A 15 -12.74 8.19 -6.24
CA THR A 15 -13.00 6.76 -6.20
C THR A 15 -11.92 6.19 -5.29
N VAL A 16 -12.26 5.96 -4.03
CA VAL A 16 -11.34 5.42 -3.03
C VAL A 16 -10.73 4.15 -3.62
N PRO A 17 -9.39 4.04 -3.74
CA PRO A 17 -8.77 2.90 -4.37
C PRO A 17 -9.20 1.61 -3.67
N LEU A 18 -9.76 0.68 -4.44
CA LEU A 18 -10.13 -0.63 -3.91
C LEU A 18 -8.85 -1.42 -3.65
N ILE A 19 -8.67 -1.92 -2.43
CA ILE A 19 -7.53 -2.80 -2.12
C ILE A 19 -7.91 -4.23 -2.48
N ALA A 20 -7.29 -4.77 -3.52
CA ALA A 20 -7.38 -6.18 -3.88
C ALA A 20 -6.21 -6.98 -3.30
N ARG A 21 -6.44 -8.26 -3.06
CA ARG A 21 -5.36 -9.19 -2.68
C ARG A 21 -4.58 -9.59 -3.91
N LEU A 22 -3.24 -9.58 -3.83
CA LEU A 22 -2.37 -10.17 -4.85
C LEU A 22 -2.47 -11.71 -4.81
N PRO A 23 -3.03 -12.39 -5.82
CA PRO A 23 -3.40 -13.80 -5.67
C PRO A 23 -2.34 -14.78 -6.19
N LYS A 24 -1.61 -14.45 -7.26
CA LYS A 24 -0.78 -15.42 -8.00
C LYS A 24 0.66 -15.42 -7.50
N ARG A 25 1.23 -16.62 -7.27
CA ARG A 25 2.63 -16.81 -6.89
C ARG A 25 3.61 -16.14 -7.87
N ARG A 26 3.29 -16.16 -9.17
CA ARG A 26 3.99 -15.46 -10.25
C ARG A 26 4.20 -13.98 -9.92
N ASP A 27 3.17 -13.30 -9.42
CA ASP A 27 3.25 -11.86 -9.14
C ASP A 27 4.19 -11.58 -7.96
N PHE A 28 4.18 -12.44 -6.92
CA PHE A 28 5.15 -12.34 -5.83
C PHE A 28 6.59 -12.50 -6.31
N LEU A 29 6.86 -13.42 -7.24
CA LEU A 29 8.20 -13.59 -7.82
C LEU A 29 8.61 -12.38 -8.66
N ARG A 30 7.70 -11.87 -9.49
CA ARG A 30 7.93 -10.68 -10.32
C ARG A 30 8.29 -9.47 -9.46
N ILE A 31 7.52 -9.22 -8.40
CA ILE A 31 7.74 -8.09 -7.49
C ILE A 31 9.06 -8.24 -6.74
N ALA A 32 9.41 -9.46 -6.30
CA ALA A 32 10.71 -9.71 -5.69
C ALA A 32 11.88 -9.49 -6.68
N ALA A 33 11.69 -9.85 -7.96
CA ALA A 33 12.69 -9.68 -9.02
C ALA A 33 12.86 -8.23 -9.48
N ALA A 34 11.86 -7.37 -9.31
CA ALA A 34 11.90 -5.96 -9.70
C ALA A 34 12.91 -5.12 -8.88
N LYS A 35 13.48 -5.67 -7.80
CA LYS A 35 14.52 -5.07 -6.94
C LYS A 35 14.18 -3.70 -6.32
N ARG A 36 12.98 -3.15 -6.53
CA ARG A 36 12.46 -1.95 -5.87
C ARG A 36 11.88 -2.31 -4.51
N ARG A 37 12.69 -2.12 -3.46
CA ARG A 37 12.33 -2.49 -2.09
C ARG A 37 12.93 -1.56 -1.05
N TRP A 38 12.24 -1.42 0.08
CA TRP A 38 12.77 -0.73 1.26
C TRP A 38 12.53 -1.54 2.53
N ALA A 39 13.56 -1.64 3.37
CA ALA A 39 13.49 -2.36 4.64
C ALA A 39 13.35 -1.37 5.81
N ALA A 40 12.11 -1.13 6.22
CA ALA A 40 11.82 -0.40 7.45
C ALA A 40 11.98 -1.31 8.68
N PRO A 41 12.09 -0.76 9.90
CA PRO A 41 12.28 -1.57 11.09
C PRO A 41 11.10 -2.52 11.38
N GLY A 42 9.87 -2.15 11.03
CA GLY A 42 8.66 -2.96 11.25
C GLY A 42 8.16 -3.74 10.03
N LEU A 43 8.68 -3.50 8.82
CA LEU A 43 8.27 -4.22 7.60
C LEU A 43 9.30 -4.06 6.49
N VAL A 44 9.25 -4.92 5.47
CA VAL A 44 9.91 -4.67 4.19
C VAL A 44 8.83 -4.47 3.13
N LEU A 45 8.92 -3.39 2.37
CA LEU A 45 8.07 -3.14 1.21
C LEU A 45 8.80 -3.55 -0.05
N GLN A 46 8.13 -4.29 -0.93
CA GLN A 46 8.57 -4.52 -2.31
C GLN A 46 7.48 -4.01 -3.25
N THR A 47 7.88 -3.41 -4.35
CA THR A 47 6.96 -2.87 -5.35
C THR A 47 7.42 -3.20 -6.76
N ALA A 48 6.47 -3.29 -7.69
CA ALA A 48 6.76 -3.37 -9.12
C ALA A 48 5.58 -2.81 -9.91
N PRO A 49 5.81 -2.32 -11.14
CA PRO A 49 4.72 -1.99 -12.06
C PRO A 49 3.73 -3.14 -12.21
N ILE A 50 2.46 -2.78 -12.35
CA ILE A 50 1.40 -3.70 -12.78
C ILE A 50 1.78 -4.22 -14.18
N PRO A 51 1.70 -5.54 -14.45
CA PRO A 51 2.03 -6.07 -15.76
C PRO A 51 0.95 -5.71 -16.77
N ASP A 52 1.36 -5.52 -18.03
CA ASP A 52 0.44 -5.25 -19.13
C ASP A 52 -0.60 -6.37 -19.27
N GLY A 53 -1.85 -6.01 -19.53
CA GLY A 53 -2.96 -6.96 -19.64
C GLY A 53 -3.46 -7.54 -18.31
N ALA A 54 -3.08 -6.96 -17.16
CA ALA A 54 -3.72 -7.30 -15.89
C ALA A 54 -5.20 -6.87 -15.90
N GLU A 55 -6.12 -7.83 -16.04
CA GLU A 55 -7.56 -7.59 -15.88
C GLU A 55 -7.88 -7.19 -14.44
N MET A 56 -8.07 -5.89 -14.23
CA MET A 56 -8.32 -5.28 -12.94
C MET A 56 -9.21 -4.05 -13.11
N ARG A 57 -10.14 -3.82 -12.18
CA ARG A 57 -10.91 -2.58 -12.14
C ARG A 57 -9.96 -1.40 -11.99
N ALA A 58 -10.19 -0.35 -12.78
CA ALA A 58 -9.46 0.91 -12.67
C ALA A 58 -9.46 1.43 -11.22
N GLY A 59 -8.31 1.94 -10.77
CA GLY A 59 -8.13 2.43 -9.40
C GLY A 59 -7.98 1.34 -8.32
N THR A 60 -7.87 0.06 -8.70
CA THR A 60 -7.61 -1.01 -7.72
C THR A 60 -6.11 -1.17 -7.45
N ILE A 61 -5.74 -1.21 -6.17
CA ILE A 61 -4.36 -1.46 -5.73
C ILE A 61 -4.24 -2.90 -5.23
N ARG A 62 -3.27 -3.67 -5.75
CA ARG A 62 -3.02 -5.04 -5.26
C ARG A 62 -1.97 -5.08 -4.19
N VAL A 63 -2.30 -5.78 -3.10
CA VAL A 63 -1.39 -5.96 -1.98
C VAL A 63 -1.23 -7.43 -1.61
N GLY A 64 0.02 -7.88 -1.52
CA GLY A 64 0.45 -9.16 -1.00
C GLY A 64 1.04 -9.04 0.40
N PHE A 65 0.89 -10.08 1.22
CA PHE A 65 1.48 -10.14 2.56
C PHE A 65 2.28 -11.42 2.73
N THR A 66 3.53 -11.28 3.16
CA THR A 66 4.43 -12.40 3.44
C THR A 66 4.81 -12.40 4.91
N ALA A 67 4.62 -13.53 5.60
CA ALA A 67 5.08 -13.75 6.96
C ALA A 67 5.76 -15.12 7.02
N THR A 68 7.09 -15.13 7.11
CA THR A 68 7.90 -16.35 7.03
C THR A 68 7.88 -17.09 8.37
N ARG A 69 8.25 -18.38 8.39
CA ARG A 69 8.43 -19.13 9.65
C ARG A 69 9.52 -18.53 10.55
N LYS A 70 10.46 -17.76 9.97
CA LYS A 70 11.60 -17.15 10.67
C LYS A 70 11.19 -16.10 11.71
N ILE A 71 10.02 -15.48 11.57
CA ILE A 71 9.58 -14.41 12.49
C ILE A 71 8.88 -14.95 13.75
N GLY A 72 8.63 -16.26 13.82
CA GLY A 72 8.01 -16.91 14.98
C GLY A 72 6.91 -17.91 14.62
N ASN A 73 6.16 -18.33 15.65
CA ASN A 73 5.09 -19.31 15.54
C ASN A 73 3.87 -18.78 14.76
N ALA A 74 2.84 -19.61 14.61
CA ALA A 74 1.61 -19.24 13.90
C ALA A 74 0.94 -17.98 14.48
N VAL A 75 0.92 -17.82 15.80
CA VAL A 75 0.31 -16.67 16.49
C VAL A 75 1.05 -15.38 16.15
N VAL A 76 2.38 -15.38 16.23
CA VAL A 76 3.21 -14.21 15.90
C VAL A 76 3.02 -13.82 14.44
N ARG A 77 3.05 -14.79 13.52
CA ARG A 77 2.81 -14.55 12.08
C ARG A 77 1.43 -13.99 11.79
N ASN A 78 0.39 -14.54 12.43
CA ASN A 78 -0.98 -14.09 12.25
C ASN A 78 -1.18 -12.68 12.81
N ARG A 79 -0.60 -12.38 13.98
CA ARG A 79 -0.59 -11.03 14.57
C ARG A 79 0.09 -10.03 13.62
N ALA A 80 1.27 -10.35 13.11
CA ALA A 80 1.97 -9.49 12.16
C ALA A 80 1.14 -9.25 10.89
N ARG A 81 0.56 -10.31 10.29
CA ARG A 81 -0.29 -10.18 9.10
C ARG A 81 -1.54 -9.34 9.36
N ARG A 82 -2.16 -9.46 10.53
CA ARG A 82 -3.30 -8.61 10.93
C ARG A 82 -2.91 -7.14 11.05
N ARG A 83 -1.79 -6.84 11.71
CA ARG A 83 -1.28 -5.46 11.86
C ARG A 83 -0.92 -4.83 10.52
N LEU A 84 -0.24 -5.58 9.64
CA LEU A 84 0.06 -5.10 8.28
C LEU A 84 -1.21 -4.82 7.47
N ARG A 85 -2.23 -5.69 7.55
CA ARG A 85 -3.52 -5.45 6.87
C ARG A 85 -4.21 -4.19 7.38
N ALA A 86 -4.16 -3.93 8.68
CA ALA A 86 -4.73 -2.72 9.26
C ALA A 86 -4.02 -1.46 8.74
N ALA A 87 -2.68 -1.43 8.83
CA ALA A 87 -1.88 -0.29 8.31
C ALA A 87 -2.09 -0.07 6.80
N VAL A 88 -2.17 -1.15 6.01
CA VAL A 88 -2.44 -1.08 4.58
C VAL A 88 -3.80 -0.46 4.29
N ARG A 89 -4.86 -0.89 4.98
CA ARG A 89 -6.21 -0.35 4.78
C ARG A 89 -6.30 1.14 5.06
N GLU A 90 -5.50 1.63 5.99
CA GLU A 90 -5.50 3.03 6.38
C GLU A 90 -4.66 3.90 5.43
N ILE A 91 -3.48 3.42 5.01
CA ILE A 91 -2.49 4.26 4.33
C ILE A 91 -2.56 4.13 2.81
N ILE A 92 -2.71 2.91 2.28
CA ILE A 92 -2.58 2.65 0.84
C ILE A 92 -3.60 3.42 0.00
N PRO A 93 -4.90 3.49 0.35
CA PRO A 93 -5.89 4.17 -0.49
C PRO A 93 -5.61 5.67 -0.67
N ALA A 94 -4.98 6.31 0.33
CA ALA A 94 -4.72 7.74 0.30
C ALA A 94 -3.32 8.10 -0.20
N ARG A 95 -2.34 7.21 -0.02
CA ARG A 95 -0.92 7.55 -0.20
C ARG A 95 -0.21 6.75 -1.28
N ALA A 96 -0.68 5.56 -1.65
CA ALA A 96 0.07 4.68 -2.54
C ALA A 96 -0.32 4.87 -4.01
N ARG A 97 0.67 4.83 -4.91
CA ARG A 97 0.41 4.94 -6.35
C ARG A 97 -0.42 3.77 -6.87
N PRO A 98 -1.41 4.01 -7.75
CA PRO A 98 -2.27 2.96 -8.29
C PRO A 98 -1.64 2.15 -9.42
N ASP A 99 -0.48 2.55 -9.97
CA ASP A 99 0.22 1.87 -11.08
C ASP A 99 1.20 0.79 -10.62
N LEU A 100 1.27 0.51 -9.32
CA LEU A 100 2.20 -0.45 -8.72
C LEU A 100 1.45 -1.57 -7.97
N ASP A 101 2.04 -2.76 -7.98
CA ASP A 101 1.72 -3.83 -7.05
C ASP A 101 2.64 -3.78 -5.83
N TYR A 102 2.09 -4.12 -4.66
CA TYR A 102 2.79 -4.04 -3.39
C TYR A 102 2.88 -5.41 -2.71
N VAL A 103 4.05 -5.74 -2.15
CA VAL A 103 4.22 -6.88 -1.25
C VAL A 103 4.85 -6.40 0.05
N LEU A 104 4.13 -6.58 1.15
CA LEU A 104 4.62 -6.30 2.50
C LEU A 104 5.13 -7.59 3.14
N ILE A 105 6.39 -7.60 3.55
CA ILE A 105 7.02 -8.70 4.25
C ILE A 105 7.12 -8.32 5.73
N ALA A 106 6.50 -9.12 6.59
CA ALA A 106 6.60 -9.00 8.03
C ALA A 106 8.01 -9.33 8.52
N ARG A 107 8.49 -8.54 9.48
CA ARG A 107 9.69 -8.77 10.29
C ARG A 107 9.30 -9.32 11.67
N ALA A 108 10.29 -9.81 12.44
CA ALA A 108 10.06 -10.29 13.81
C ALA A 108 9.44 -9.20 14.72
N THR A 109 9.84 -7.95 14.50
CA THR A 109 9.38 -6.76 15.21
C THR A 109 7.94 -6.34 14.86
N THR A 110 7.40 -6.71 13.69
CA THR A 110 6.08 -6.24 13.21
C THR A 110 4.95 -6.50 14.20
N GLY A 111 4.97 -7.66 14.87
CA GLY A 111 3.91 -8.09 15.77
C GLY A 111 3.84 -7.30 17.08
N ALA A 112 4.98 -6.81 17.58
CA ALA A 112 5.11 -6.15 18.89
C ALA A 112 5.40 -4.65 18.80
N ARG A 113 5.83 -4.15 17.63
CA ARG A 113 6.10 -2.73 17.41
C ARG A 113 4.86 -1.88 17.68
N ASN A 114 5.05 -0.68 18.24
CA ASN A 114 4.00 0.33 18.38
C ASN A 114 3.27 0.54 17.02
N TYR A 115 1.94 0.71 17.06
CA TYR A 115 1.16 0.79 15.82
C TYR A 115 1.41 2.07 15.03
N ALA A 116 1.58 3.22 15.70
CA ALA A 116 1.93 4.47 15.05
C ALA A 116 3.28 4.34 14.33
N ALA A 117 4.30 3.81 15.00
CA ALA A 117 5.59 3.56 14.37
C ALA A 117 5.52 2.56 13.20
N LEU A 118 4.58 1.61 13.20
CA LEU A 118 4.35 0.72 12.06
C LEU A 118 3.69 1.43 10.87
N ARG A 119 2.81 2.41 11.13
CA ARG A 119 2.22 3.28 10.11
C ARG A 119 3.31 4.15 9.47
N ASP A 120 4.15 4.77 10.28
CA ASP A 120 5.26 5.62 9.82
C ASP A 120 6.28 4.83 9.00
N ASP A 121 6.57 3.59 9.43
CA ASP A 121 7.42 2.67 8.65
C ASP A 121 6.84 2.39 7.26
N LEU A 122 5.52 2.25 7.13
CA LEU A 122 4.88 2.01 5.83
C LEU A 122 4.93 3.25 4.96
N VAL A 123 4.65 4.43 5.51
CA VAL A 123 4.76 5.72 4.79
C VAL A 123 6.19 5.94 4.32
N THR A 124 7.17 5.75 5.20
CA THR A 124 8.59 5.85 4.87
C THR A 124 8.98 4.86 3.77
N ALA A 125 8.48 3.63 3.85
CA ALA A 125 8.78 2.62 2.83
C ALA A 125 8.17 2.97 1.46
N LEU A 126 6.98 3.56 1.43
CA LEU A 126 6.35 4.05 0.19
C LEU A 126 7.17 5.20 -0.41
N ASP A 127 7.56 6.17 0.40
CA ASP A 127 8.40 7.31 -0.02
C ASP A 127 9.72 6.83 -0.63
N ARG A 128 10.45 5.98 0.10
CA ARG A 128 11.74 5.42 -0.35
C ARG A 128 11.64 4.52 -1.58
N CYS A 129 10.45 4.02 -1.90
CA CYS A 129 10.21 3.23 -3.12
C CYS A 129 9.68 4.07 -4.30
N ASP A 130 9.60 5.41 -4.18
CA ASP A 130 8.93 6.30 -5.14
C ASP A 130 7.48 5.83 -5.44
N ALA A 131 6.82 5.36 -4.38
CA ALA A 131 5.51 4.74 -4.44
C ALA A 131 4.41 5.59 -3.80
N LEU A 132 4.73 6.83 -3.43
CA LEU A 132 3.73 7.82 -3.00
C LEU A 132 3.01 8.42 -4.19
N VAL A 133 1.70 8.63 -4.08
CA VAL A 133 0.94 9.45 -5.01
C VAL A 133 1.55 10.84 -4.96
N ARG A 134 2.05 11.34 -6.09
CA ARG A 134 2.36 12.75 -6.25
C ARG A 134 1.03 13.49 -6.31
N ASP A 135 0.76 14.36 -5.35
CA ASP A 135 -0.37 15.29 -5.48
C ASP A 135 -0.21 16.02 -6.81
N LYS A 136 -1.13 15.78 -7.75
CA LYS A 136 -1.27 16.62 -8.95
C LYS A 136 -2.00 17.92 -8.55
N GLY A 137 -1.40 18.65 -7.60
CA GLY A 137 -1.99 19.85 -7.00
C GLY A 137 -0.93 20.90 -6.71
N ASN A 138 -0.35 21.47 -7.77
CA ASN A 138 -0.12 22.91 -7.98
C ASN A 138 0.84 23.09 -9.17
N GLN A 139 0.32 22.95 -10.39
CA GLN A 139 0.84 23.72 -11.51
C GLN A 139 -0.09 24.92 -11.67
N ALA A 140 0.35 26.05 -11.13
CA ALA A 140 -0.06 27.39 -11.52
C ALA A 140 1.23 28.23 -11.57
#